data_AF-Q84LS3-F1
#
_entry.id   AF-Q84LS3-F1
#
_cell.length_a   1.000
_cell.length_b   1.000
_cell.length_c   1.000
_cell.angle_alpha   90.00
_cell.angle_beta   90.00
_cell.angle_gamma   90.00
#
_symmetry.space_group_name_H-M   'P 1'
#
loop_
_entity.id
_entity.type
_entity.pdbx_description
1 polymer ?
#
loop_
_entity_poly.entity_id
_entity_poly.type
_entity_poly.pdbx_seq_one_letter_code
_entity_poly.pdbx_strand_id
1 'polypeptide(L)'
;TNRGCKAIFVSGGATSILLRDGMTRAPVVRFATAKRAAEMKFFVEDPINFETLSLVFNKSSRFARLQSIQCAIAGKNLYMRFSCSTGDAMGMNMVSKGVQNVLDYLQNEYPDMDVMGISGNFCSDKKPAAVNWIEGRGKSVVCEAIIKEEVVKKVLKTEVAALVELNMLKNLTGSAMA
;
A
#
# COMPACT_ATOMS: atom_id res chain seq x y z
N THR A 1 -2.46 -19.18 19.06
CA THR A 1 -1.60 -17.99 19.33
C THR A 1 -0.82 -18.08 20.63
N ASN A 2 -1.45 -18.28 21.82
CA ASN A 2 -0.76 -18.26 23.13
C ASN A 2 0.52 -19.13 23.23
N ARG A 3 0.48 -20.38 22.71
CA ARG A 3 1.65 -21.28 22.65
C ARG A 3 2.85 -20.70 21.90
N GLY A 4 2.61 -20.00 20.79
CA GLY A 4 3.66 -19.33 20.01
C GLY A 4 4.24 -18.13 20.77
N CYS A 5 3.39 -17.32 21.41
CA CYS A 5 3.85 -16.21 22.25
C CYS A 5 4.76 -16.70 23.39
N LYS A 6 4.42 -17.83 24.02
CA LYS A 6 5.27 -18.47 25.04
C LYS A 6 6.64 -18.82 24.46
N ALA A 7 6.69 -19.48 23.30
CA ALA A 7 7.94 -19.89 22.67
C ALA A 7 8.86 -18.68 22.34
N ILE A 8 8.27 -17.59 21.82
CA ILE A 8 8.97 -16.34 21.55
C ILE A 8 9.49 -15.71 22.85
N PHE A 9 8.62 -15.56 23.86
CA PHE A 9 8.96 -14.91 25.14
C PHE A 9 10.12 -15.61 25.85
N VAL A 10 10.06 -16.93 26.00
CA VAL A 10 11.13 -17.69 26.68
C VAL A 10 12.43 -17.75 25.87
N SER A 11 12.38 -17.37 24.58
CA SER A 11 13.56 -17.31 23.71
C SER A 11 14.16 -15.90 23.60
N GLY A 12 13.66 -14.93 24.38
CA GLY A 12 14.21 -13.56 24.42
C GLY A 12 13.36 -12.51 23.71
N GLY A 13 12.17 -12.87 23.21
CA GLY A 13 11.25 -11.95 22.55
C GLY A 13 11.39 -11.93 21.02
N ALA A 14 10.73 -10.95 20.41
CA ALA A 14 10.74 -10.72 18.98
C ALA A 14 11.04 -9.25 18.70
N THR A 15 11.61 -8.97 17.54
CA THR A 15 11.89 -7.62 17.04
C THR A 15 11.00 -7.36 15.83
N SER A 16 10.38 -6.18 15.76
CA SER A 16 9.59 -5.76 14.60
C SER A 16 9.99 -4.37 14.12
N ILE A 17 9.94 -4.17 12.81
CA ILE A 17 10.33 -2.92 12.14
C ILE A 17 9.22 -2.50 11.18
N LEU A 18 8.82 -1.23 11.26
CA LEU A 18 7.91 -0.59 10.31
C LEU A 18 8.72 -0.09 9.12
N LEU A 19 8.48 -0.64 7.93
CA LEU A 19 9.21 -0.33 6.70
C LEU A 19 8.53 0.75 5.86
N ARG A 20 7.18 0.80 5.88
CA ARG A 20 6.37 1.80 5.16
C ARG A 20 5.11 2.11 5.93
N ASP A 21 4.66 3.36 5.87
CA ASP A 21 3.38 3.82 6.43
C ASP A 21 2.70 4.79 5.46
N GLY A 22 1.75 4.28 4.69
CA GLY A 22 1.05 5.06 3.67
C GLY A 22 -0.28 4.42 3.28
N MET A 23 -1.38 5.10 3.58
CA MET A 23 -2.71 4.69 3.11
C MET A 23 -2.91 5.16 1.67
N THR A 24 -3.61 4.34 0.86
CA THR A 24 -3.77 4.60 -0.56
C THR A 24 -5.21 4.81 -1.00
N ARG A 25 -5.35 5.70 -1.99
CA ARG A 25 -6.56 5.90 -2.78
C ARG A 25 -6.16 6.06 -4.24
N ALA A 26 -6.95 5.48 -5.15
CA ALA A 26 -6.62 5.51 -6.56
C ALA A 26 -7.87 5.82 -7.39
N PRO A 27 -8.11 7.09 -7.75
CA PRO A 27 -9.15 7.45 -8.71
C PRO A 27 -8.81 6.92 -10.11
N VAL A 28 -9.84 6.84 -10.93
CA VAL A 28 -9.74 6.62 -12.36
C VAL A 28 -10.33 7.83 -13.08
N VAL A 29 -9.56 8.40 -14.00
CA VAL A 29 -9.98 9.49 -14.86
C VAL A 29 -9.84 9.09 -16.33
N ARG A 30 -10.53 9.77 -17.22
CA ARG A 30 -10.58 9.46 -18.64
C ARG A 30 -10.40 10.72 -19.47
N PHE A 31 -9.72 10.55 -20.60
CA PHE A 31 -9.52 11.58 -21.62
C PHE A 31 -10.05 11.12 -22.98
N ALA A 32 -10.05 12.02 -23.96
CA ALA A 32 -10.44 11.69 -25.33
C ALA A 32 -9.48 10.67 -25.99
N THR A 33 -8.18 10.74 -25.67
CA THR A 33 -7.14 9.91 -26.29
C THR A 33 -6.14 9.37 -25.26
N ALA A 34 -5.44 8.29 -25.61
CA ALA A 34 -4.35 7.74 -24.80
C ALA A 34 -3.17 8.71 -24.65
N LYS A 35 -2.86 9.49 -25.71
CA LYS A 35 -1.85 10.54 -25.67
C LYS A 35 -2.17 11.56 -24.57
N ARG A 36 -3.42 12.02 -24.53
CA ARG A 36 -3.86 13.01 -23.54
C ARG A 36 -3.80 12.47 -22.10
N ALA A 37 -4.18 11.20 -21.90
CA ALA A 37 -3.99 10.52 -20.62
C ALA A 37 -2.52 10.42 -20.21
N ALA A 38 -1.60 10.21 -21.17
CA ALA A 38 -0.17 10.19 -20.93
C ALA A 38 0.40 11.57 -20.55
N GLU A 39 -0.07 12.65 -21.19
CA GLU A 39 0.28 14.02 -20.80
C GLU A 39 -0.08 14.29 -19.33
N MET A 40 -1.27 13.85 -18.89
CA MET A 40 -1.68 13.95 -17.49
C MET A 40 -0.80 13.11 -16.55
N LYS A 41 -0.46 11.87 -16.94
CA LYS A 41 0.49 11.04 -16.16
C LYS A 41 1.82 11.76 -15.96
N PHE A 42 2.40 12.28 -17.04
CA PHE A 42 3.69 12.97 -16.97
C PHE A 42 3.61 14.23 -16.11
N PHE A 43 2.52 14.99 -16.22
CA PHE A 43 2.30 16.15 -15.35
C PHE A 43 2.25 15.76 -13.86
N VAL A 44 1.45 14.75 -13.50
CA VAL A 44 1.20 14.33 -12.11
C VAL A 44 2.43 13.67 -11.47
N GLU A 45 3.26 13.00 -12.25
CA GLU A 45 4.49 12.34 -11.77
C GLU A 45 5.74 13.24 -11.85
N ASP A 46 5.64 14.43 -12.46
CA ASP A 46 6.75 15.37 -12.51
C ASP A 46 7.08 15.90 -11.10
N PRO A 47 8.31 15.73 -10.60
CA PRO A 47 8.73 16.27 -9.30
C PRO A 47 8.49 17.77 -9.14
N ILE A 48 8.53 18.55 -10.23
CA ILE A 48 8.28 20.00 -10.21
C ILE A 48 6.82 20.29 -9.80
N ASN A 49 5.87 19.47 -10.23
CA ASN A 49 4.45 19.65 -9.93
C ASN A 49 4.05 19.03 -8.59
N PHE A 50 4.85 18.12 -8.04
CA PHE A 50 4.52 17.38 -6.82
C PHE A 50 4.27 18.31 -5.63
N GLU A 51 5.02 19.40 -5.48
CA GLU A 51 4.83 20.35 -4.37
C GLU A 51 3.44 20.99 -4.42
N THR A 52 3.01 21.45 -5.59
CA THR A 52 1.67 22.02 -5.79
C THR A 52 0.58 21.00 -5.51
N LEU A 53 0.70 19.79 -6.05
CA LEU A 53 -0.27 18.71 -5.81
C LEU A 53 -0.33 18.32 -4.33
N SER A 54 0.82 18.25 -3.67
CA SER A 54 0.94 17.98 -2.24
C SER A 54 0.28 19.08 -1.40
N LEU A 55 0.49 20.36 -1.73
CA LEU A 55 -0.16 21.48 -1.07
C LEU A 55 -1.69 21.37 -1.19
N VAL A 56 -2.21 21.12 -2.40
CA VAL A 56 -3.66 20.95 -2.63
C VAL A 56 -4.24 19.76 -1.86
N PHE A 57 -3.54 18.63 -1.88
CA PHE A 57 -3.93 17.42 -1.17
C PHE A 57 -3.98 17.64 0.35
N ASN A 58 -2.92 18.23 0.91
CA ASN A 58 -2.70 18.36 2.35
C ASN A 58 -3.62 19.41 3.00
N LYS A 59 -4.24 20.32 2.24
CA LYS A 59 -5.24 21.29 2.74
C LYS A 59 -6.41 20.63 3.47
N SER A 60 -6.71 19.38 3.15
CA SER A 60 -7.85 18.65 3.72
C SER A 60 -7.67 18.22 5.18
N SER A 61 -6.43 18.15 5.70
CA SER A 61 -6.13 17.63 7.03
C SER A 61 -4.72 17.98 7.50
N ARG A 62 -4.57 18.32 8.78
CA ARG A 62 -3.26 18.54 9.41
C ARG A 62 -2.39 17.28 9.50
N PHE A 63 -2.98 16.09 9.38
CA PHE A 63 -2.27 14.79 9.47
C PHE A 63 -1.98 14.18 8.10
N ALA A 64 -2.75 14.56 7.07
CA ALA A 64 -2.57 14.06 5.72
C ALA A 64 -1.30 14.66 5.13
N ARG A 65 -0.32 13.83 4.81
CA ARG A 65 0.84 14.23 4.01
C ARG A 65 0.98 13.32 2.82
N LEU A 66 0.76 13.89 1.63
CA LEU A 66 0.99 13.20 0.36
C LEU A 66 2.47 12.78 0.29
N GLN A 67 2.71 11.51 0.01
CA GLN A 67 4.03 10.91 -0.10
C GLN A 67 4.41 10.66 -1.56
N SER A 68 3.46 10.20 -2.37
CA SER A 68 3.69 9.89 -3.78
C SER A 68 2.36 9.77 -4.54
N ILE A 69 2.44 9.91 -5.87
CA ILE A 69 1.37 9.56 -6.80
C ILE A 69 1.97 8.64 -7.87
N GLN A 70 1.47 7.42 -7.98
CA GLN A 70 1.93 6.43 -8.97
C GLN A 70 0.82 6.19 -9.99
N CYS A 71 1.09 6.45 -11.26
CA CYS A 71 0.09 6.38 -12.31
C CYS A 71 0.22 5.14 -13.19
N ALA A 72 -0.91 4.56 -13.57
CA ALA A 72 -1.00 3.50 -14.58
C ALA A 72 -2.01 3.88 -15.67
N ILE A 73 -1.68 3.62 -16.94
CA ILE A 73 -2.53 3.96 -18.10
C ILE A 73 -3.13 2.68 -18.68
N ALA A 74 -4.42 2.73 -19.02
CA ALA A 74 -5.11 1.70 -19.80
C ALA A 74 -5.90 2.38 -20.94
N GLY A 75 -5.28 2.46 -22.11
CA GLY A 75 -5.83 3.21 -23.25
C GLY A 75 -6.00 4.69 -22.89
N LYS A 76 -7.25 5.17 -22.93
CA LYS A 76 -7.60 6.57 -22.58
C LYS A 76 -7.94 6.80 -21.10
N ASN A 77 -7.81 5.77 -20.26
CA ASN A 77 -8.04 5.86 -18.82
C ASN A 77 -6.70 5.97 -18.08
N LEU A 78 -6.67 6.79 -17.02
CA LEU A 78 -5.54 6.98 -16.13
C LEU A 78 -5.95 6.63 -14.70
N TYR A 79 -5.20 5.75 -14.06
CA TYR A 79 -5.37 5.36 -12.66
C TYR A 79 -4.24 6.00 -11.86
N MET A 80 -4.57 6.86 -10.90
CA MET A 80 -3.58 7.64 -10.15
C MET A 80 -3.56 7.17 -8.70
N ARG A 81 -2.56 6.41 -8.27
CA ARG A 81 -2.48 5.85 -6.91
C ARG A 81 -1.75 6.81 -5.97
N PHE A 82 -2.52 7.56 -5.19
CA PHE A 82 -2.01 8.46 -4.16
C PHE A 82 -1.64 7.65 -2.91
N SER A 83 -0.45 7.89 -2.36
CA SER A 83 -0.02 7.41 -1.04
C SER A 83 0.11 8.57 -0.07
N CYS A 84 -0.39 8.40 1.15
CA CYS A 84 -0.41 9.46 2.15
C CYS A 84 -0.21 8.90 3.56
N SER A 85 0.56 9.58 4.41
CA SER A 85 0.58 9.31 5.85
C SER A 85 -0.68 9.87 6.51
N THR A 86 -1.24 9.19 7.51
CA THR A 86 -2.54 9.55 8.09
C THR A 86 -2.55 9.68 9.61
N GLY A 87 -1.37 9.87 10.21
CA GLY A 87 -1.19 9.78 11.66
C GLY A 87 -1.59 8.39 12.17
N ASP A 88 -2.28 8.35 13.30
CA ASP A 88 -2.74 7.09 13.91
C ASP A 88 -4.06 6.56 13.32
N ALA A 89 -4.73 7.35 12.48
CA ALA A 89 -5.93 6.90 11.80
C ALA A 89 -5.57 5.90 10.68
N MET A 90 -6.42 4.90 10.46
CA MET A 90 -6.33 4.07 9.25
C MET A 90 -6.41 4.92 7.97
N GLY A 91 -7.15 6.03 8.02
CA GLY A 91 -6.96 7.14 7.08
C GLY A 91 -7.73 7.06 5.76
N MET A 92 -8.54 6.02 5.54
CA MET A 92 -9.43 5.84 4.38
C MET A 92 -10.19 7.10 3.96
N ASN A 93 -10.90 7.77 4.88
CA ASN A 93 -11.66 8.99 4.57
C ASN A 93 -10.76 10.20 4.33
N MET A 94 -9.64 10.26 5.07
CA MET A 94 -8.66 11.34 4.98
C MET A 94 -7.99 11.36 3.60
N VAL A 95 -7.51 10.20 3.14
CA VAL A 95 -6.90 10.07 1.81
C VAL A 95 -7.91 10.36 0.70
N SER A 96 -9.16 9.91 0.82
CA SER A 96 -10.20 10.21 -0.17
C SER A 96 -10.48 11.71 -0.29
N LYS A 97 -10.56 12.43 0.84
CA LYS A 97 -10.78 13.88 0.81
C LYS A 97 -9.59 14.61 0.18
N GLY A 98 -8.36 14.22 0.50
CA GLY A 98 -7.16 14.78 -0.14
C GLY A 98 -7.13 14.52 -1.65
N VAL A 99 -7.48 13.31 -2.09
CA VAL A 99 -7.63 12.98 -3.52
C VAL A 99 -8.70 13.83 -4.18
N GLN A 100 -9.87 13.99 -3.57
CA GLN A 100 -10.95 14.80 -4.14
C GLN A 100 -10.48 16.24 -4.40
N ASN A 101 -9.78 16.86 -3.45
CA ASN A 101 -9.23 18.20 -3.64
C ASN A 101 -8.28 18.29 -4.86
N VAL A 102 -7.44 17.27 -5.06
CA VAL A 102 -6.53 17.23 -6.22
C VAL A 102 -7.31 17.03 -7.51
N LEU A 103 -8.33 16.18 -7.51
CA LEU A 103 -9.19 15.99 -8.69
C LEU A 103 -9.92 17.28 -9.06
N ASP A 104 -10.47 18.00 -8.08
CA ASP A 104 -11.16 19.29 -8.30
C ASP A 104 -10.19 20.33 -8.88
N TYR A 105 -8.95 20.40 -8.34
CA TYR A 105 -7.90 21.25 -8.89
C TYR A 105 -7.54 20.88 -10.33
N LEU A 106 -7.28 19.60 -10.60
CA LEU A 106 -6.95 19.12 -11.94
C LEU A 106 -8.09 19.32 -12.93
N GLN A 107 -9.34 19.15 -12.52
CA GLN A 107 -10.49 19.32 -13.42
C GLN A 107 -10.72 20.79 -13.79
N ASN A 108 -10.36 21.74 -12.92
CA ASN A 108 -10.37 23.16 -13.25
C ASN A 108 -9.30 23.52 -14.29
N GLU A 109 -8.08 23.00 -14.16
CA GLU A 109 -6.99 23.25 -15.11
C GLU A 109 -7.13 22.45 -16.41
N TYR A 110 -7.76 21.28 -16.34
CA TYR A 110 -7.94 20.32 -17.42
C TYR A 110 -9.42 19.93 -17.55
N PRO A 111 -10.27 20.82 -18.07
CA PRO A 111 -11.72 20.60 -18.18
C PRO A 111 -12.08 19.45 -19.13
N ASP A 112 -11.12 18.96 -19.94
CA ASP A 112 -11.26 17.78 -20.79
C ASP A 112 -11.11 16.44 -20.01
N MET A 113 -10.80 16.49 -18.72
CA MET A 113 -10.68 15.33 -17.83
C MET A 113 -12.05 14.90 -17.27
N ASP A 114 -12.45 13.67 -17.56
CA ASP A 114 -13.64 13.03 -17.01
C ASP A 114 -13.29 12.17 -15.79
N VAL A 115 -13.88 12.47 -14.62
CA VAL A 115 -13.64 11.73 -13.37
C VAL A 115 -14.62 10.55 -13.30
N MET A 116 -14.15 9.39 -13.76
CA MET A 116 -14.96 8.16 -13.77
C MET A 116 -15.26 7.63 -12.36
N GLY A 117 -14.37 7.91 -11.39
CA GLY A 117 -14.64 7.62 -9.99
C GLY A 117 -13.42 7.77 -9.08
N ILE A 118 -13.69 8.10 -7.81
CA ILE A 118 -12.66 8.28 -6.77
C ILE A 118 -11.92 6.98 -6.39
N SER A 119 -12.46 5.83 -6.80
CA SER A 119 -11.90 4.50 -6.53
C SER A 119 -11.97 3.60 -7.77
N GLY A 120 -10.92 3.62 -8.58
CA GLY A 120 -10.74 2.77 -9.76
C GLY A 120 -10.21 1.36 -9.44
N ASN A 121 -10.37 0.87 -8.22
CA ASN A 121 -9.84 -0.43 -7.74
C ASN A 121 -8.31 -0.62 -7.84
N PHE A 122 -7.54 0.43 -8.16
CA PHE A 122 -6.07 0.42 -8.18
C PHE A 122 -5.44 0.78 -6.82
N CYS A 123 -6.25 0.98 -5.78
CA CYS A 123 -5.73 1.33 -4.45
C CYS A 123 -4.96 0.17 -3.78
N SER A 124 -5.43 -1.09 -3.68
CA SER A 124 -6.78 -1.65 -3.82
C SER A 124 -7.39 -1.89 -2.44
N ASP A 125 -8.62 -1.46 -2.18
CA ASP A 125 -9.25 -1.59 -0.86
C ASP A 125 -10.25 -2.76 -0.81
N LYS A 126 -10.01 -3.72 0.10
CA LYS A 126 -10.87 -4.89 0.34
C LYS A 126 -11.03 -5.84 -0.87
N LYS A 127 -10.03 -5.89 -1.76
CA LYS A 127 -9.89 -6.91 -2.83
C LYS A 127 -8.46 -7.43 -2.88
N PRO A 128 -8.24 -8.71 -3.23
CA PRO A 128 -6.90 -9.23 -3.50
C PRO A 128 -6.31 -8.50 -4.72
N ALA A 129 -5.10 -7.96 -4.59
CA ALA A 129 -4.44 -7.26 -5.67
C ALA A 129 -2.91 -7.28 -5.49
N ALA A 130 -2.19 -7.65 -6.55
CA ALA A 130 -0.72 -7.72 -6.54
C ALA A 130 -0.06 -6.37 -6.22
N VAL A 131 -0.69 -5.25 -6.61
CA VAL A 131 -0.19 -3.90 -6.29
C VAL A 131 -0.04 -3.67 -4.79
N ASN A 132 -0.93 -4.22 -3.95
CA ASN A 132 -0.80 -4.12 -2.50
C ASN A 132 0.34 -4.98 -1.96
N TRP A 133 0.59 -6.14 -2.59
CA TRP A 133 1.66 -7.05 -2.20
C TRP A 133 3.04 -6.47 -2.53
N ILE A 134 3.18 -5.87 -3.72
CA ILE A 134 4.46 -5.35 -4.23
C ILE A 134 4.76 -3.97 -3.65
N GLU A 135 3.80 -3.05 -3.67
CA GLU A 135 4.03 -1.66 -3.29
C GLU A 135 3.71 -1.35 -1.82
N GLY A 136 3.02 -2.28 -1.14
CA GLY A 136 2.47 -2.07 0.19
C GLY A 136 1.19 -1.22 0.18
N ARG A 137 0.47 -1.26 1.31
CA ARG A 137 -0.69 -0.41 1.61
C ARG A 137 -0.93 -0.37 3.12
N GLY A 138 -1.09 0.83 3.67
CA GLY A 138 -1.11 1.02 5.12
C GLY A 138 0.28 0.81 5.69
N LYS A 139 0.43 -0.13 6.62
CA LYS A 139 1.71 -0.40 7.30
C LYS A 139 2.37 -1.65 6.76
N SER A 140 3.59 -1.52 6.23
CA SER A 140 4.42 -2.67 5.84
C SER A 140 5.38 -2.98 6.99
N VAL A 141 5.31 -4.19 7.54
CA VAL A 141 6.01 -4.58 8.77
C VAL A 141 6.74 -5.89 8.55
N VAL A 142 7.95 -5.99 9.08
CA VAL A 142 8.69 -7.25 9.22
C VAL A 142 8.87 -7.55 10.71
N CYS A 143 8.87 -8.84 11.06
CA CYS A 143 9.06 -9.31 12.43
C CYS A 143 9.94 -10.57 12.44
N GLU A 144 10.85 -10.66 13.40
CA GLU A 144 11.77 -11.78 13.56
C GLU A 144 11.92 -12.20 15.02
N ALA A 145 12.25 -13.48 15.24
CA ALA A 145 12.58 -14.05 16.54
C ALA A 145 13.50 -15.26 16.34
N ILE A 146 14.43 -15.48 17.28
CA ILE A 146 15.24 -16.70 17.34
C ILE A 146 14.64 -17.60 18.40
N ILE A 147 14.20 -18.80 18.02
CA ILE A 147 13.62 -19.77 18.96
C ILE A 147 14.67 -20.82 19.32
N LYS A 148 14.96 -20.97 20.61
CA LYS A 148 15.93 -21.95 21.10
C LYS A 148 15.46 -23.38 20.79
N GLU A 149 16.38 -24.27 20.41
CA GLU A 149 16.07 -25.67 20.06
C GLU A 149 15.25 -26.38 21.15
N GLU A 150 15.63 -26.22 22.42
CA GLU A 150 14.89 -26.83 23.53
C GLU A 150 13.45 -26.32 23.65
N VAL A 151 13.19 -25.07 23.24
CA VAL A 151 11.86 -24.46 23.25
C VAL A 151 11.05 -25.02 22.08
N VAL A 152 11.66 -25.20 20.92
CA VAL A 152 11.02 -25.89 19.78
C VAL A 152 10.58 -27.29 20.21
N LYS A 153 11.47 -28.08 20.83
CA LYS A 153 11.16 -29.43 21.31
C LYS A 153 10.12 -29.43 22.44
N LYS A 154 10.35 -28.67 23.52
CA LYS A 154 9.51 -28.72 24.74
C LYS A 154 8.19 -27.99 24.55
N VAL A 155 8.18 -26.85 23.87
CA VAL A 155 6.97 -26.00 23.71
C VAL A 155 6.29 -26.27 22.39
N LEU A 156 7.01 -26.27 21.25
CA LEU A 156 6.41 -26.48 19.92
C LEU A 156 6.24 -27.96 19.54
N LYS A 157 6.83 -28.89 20.32
CA LYS A 157 6.68 -30.34 20.18
C LYS A 157 7.05 -30.83 18.77
N THR A 158 8.14 -30.30 18.24
CA THR A 158 8.68 -30.63 16.91
C THR A 158 10.19 -30.37 16.89
N GLU A 159 10.81 -30.61 15.74
CA GLU A 159 12.23 -30.37 15.46
C GLU A 159 12.41 -29.17 14.54
N VAL A 160 13.55 -28.48 14.65
CA VAL A 160 13.87 -27.31 13.81
C VAL A 160 13.86 -27.69 12.32
N ALA A 161 14.52 -28.79 11.96
CA ALA A 161 14.59 -29.26 10.58
C ALA A 161 13.20 -29.52 9.98
N ALA A 162 12.32 -30.17 10.74
CA ALA A 162 10.94 -30.45 10.32
C ALA A 162 10.13 -29.16 10.09
N LEU A 163 10.30 -28.14 10.94
CA LEU A 163 9.65 -26.84 10.74
C LEU A 163 10.14 -26.12 9.49
N VAL A 164 11.45 -26.13 9.24
CA VAL A 164 12.05 -25.51 8.05
C VAL A 164 11.57 -26.21 6.79
N GLU A 165 11.60 -27.54 6.76
CA GLU A 165 11.12 -28.35 5.64
C GLU A 165 9.64 -28.08 5.33
N LEU A 166 8.77 -28.12 6.35
CA LEU A 166 7.35 -27.83 6.18
C LEU A 166 7.11 -26.40 5.68
N ASN A 167 7.89 -25.41 6.13
CA ASN A 167 7.79 -24.05 5.64
C ASN A 167 8.15 -23.95 4.15
N MET A 168 9.24 -24.58 3.72
CA MET A 168 9.65 -24.60 2.31
C MET A 168 8.60 -25.26 1.43
N LEU A 169 8.14 -26.46 1.80
CA LEU A 169 7.19 -27.23 1.00
C LEU A 169 5.80 -26.59 0.98
N LYS A 170 5.31 -26.07 2.11
CA LYS A 170 3.93 -25.60 2.24
C LYS A 170 3.78 -24.13 1.87
N ASN A 171 4.56 -23.24 2.47
CA ASN A 171 4.35 -21.80 2.38
C ASN A 171 5.02 -21.17 1.16
N LEU A 172 6.07 -21.80 0.60
CA LEU A 172 6.72 -21.33 -0.62
C LEU A 172 6.25 -22.17 -1.81
N THR A 173 6.66 -23.44 -1.90
CA THR A 173 6.35 -24.29 -3.06
C THR A 173 4.85 -24.53 -3.20
N GLY A 174 4.17 -24.94 -2.15
CA GLY A 174 2.72 -25.20 -2.18
C GLY A 174 1.90 -23.98 -2.57
N SER A 175 2.25 -22.79 -2.06
CA SER A 175 1.60 -21.53 -2.46
C SER A 175 1.91 -21.10 -3.88
N ALA A 176 3.06 -21.49 -4.45
CA ALA A 176 3.39 -21.22 -5.85
C ALA A 176 2.65 -22.16 -6.83
N MET A 177 2.23 -23.35 -6.37
CA MET A 177 1.48 -24.31 -7.19
C MET A 177 -0.02 -24.00 -7.29
N ALA A 178 -0.57 -23.22 -6.35
CA ALA A 178 -2.00 -22.91 -6.23
C ALA A 178 -2.38 -21.62 -6.97
#